data_AF-I0CMK1-F1
#
_entry.id   AF-I0CMK1-F1
#
_cell.length_a   1.000
_cell.length_b   1.000
_cell.length_c   1.000
_cell.angle_alpha   90.00
_cell.angle_beta   90.00
_cell.angle_gamma   90.00
#
_symmetry.space_group_name_H-M   'P 1'
#
loop_
_entity.id
_entity.type
_entity.pdbx_description
1 polymer ?
#
loop_
_entity_poly.entity_id
_entity_poly.type
_entity_poly.pdbx_seq_one_letter_code
_entity_poly.pdbx_strand_id
1 'polypeptide(L)' 'TCSKSDVEIENGFISESSSIYILNEETQYNCKPGYATADGNSSGSITCLQNGWSTQPICI' A
#
# COMPACT_ATOMS: atom_id res chain seq x y z
N THR A 1 -6.85 13.79 -0.91
CA THR A 1 -6.93 12.54 -0.13
C THR A 1 -6.71 11.39 -1.09
N CYS A 2 -6.30 10.24 -0.58
CA CYS A 2 -6.12 9.04 -1.37
C CYS A 2 -7.13 7.99 -0.91
N SER A 3 -7.68 7.22 -1.84
CA SER A 3 -8.58 6.12 -1.53
C SER A 3 -7.82 4.80 -1.51
N LYS A 4 -8.22 3.89 -0.62
CA LYS A 4 -7.77 2.49 -0.66
C LYS A 4 -8.07 1.84 -2.01
N SER A 5 -9.15 2.26 -2.66
CA SER A 5 -9.55 1.75 -3.98
C SER A 5 -8.73 2.32 -5.15
N ASP A 6 -7.94 3.36 -4.92
CA ASP A 6 -7.06 3.93 -5.97
C ASP A 6 -5.83 3.05 -6.22
N VAL A 7 -5.58 2.06 -5.36
CA VAL A 7 -4.43 1.18 -5.43
C VAL A 7 -4.86 -0.28 -5.43
N GLU A 8 -4.48 -1.00 -6.49
CA GLU A 8 -4.64 -2.45 -6.56
C GLU A 8 -3.32 -3.12 -6.21
N ILE A 9 -3.34 -4.00 -5.20
CA ILE A 9 -2.16 -4.74 -4.75
C ILE A 9 -2.36 -6.20 -5.11
N GLU A 10 -1.84 -6.60 -6.27
CA GLU A 10 -1.82 -8.01 -6.62
C GLU A 10 -1.02 -8.79 -5.56
N ASN A 11 -1.57 -9.92 -5.11
CA ASN A 11 -0.97 -10.74 -4.06
C ASN A 11 -0.67 -10.01 -2.73
N GLY A 12 -1.34 -8.88 -2.47
CA GLY A 12 -1.22 -8.16 -1.21
C GLY A 12 -2.51 -7.46 -0.80
N PHE A 13 -2.45 -6.69 0.28
CA PHE A 13 -3.56 -5.91 0.82
C PHE A 13 -3.07 -4.83 1.78
N ILE A 14 -3.80 -3.72 1.88
CA ILE A 14 -3.62 -2.75 2.97
C ILE A 14 -4.36 -3.28 4.21
N SER A 15 -3.65 -3.44 5.32
CA SER A 15 -4.18 -4.04 6.56
C SER A 15 -5.14 -3.13 7.31
N GLU A 16 -5.03 -1.83 7.11
CA GLU A 16 -5.89 -0.85 7.76
C GLU A 16 -7.33 -0.92 7.24
N SER A 17 -8.26 -0.65 8.17
CA SER A 17 -9.69 -0.56 7.89
C SER A 17 -10.10 0.75 7.23
N SER A 18 -9.22 1.76 7.24
CA SER A 18 -9.43 3.05 6.60
C SER A 18 -9.59 2.90 5.09
N SER A 19 -10.62 3.55 4.55
CA SER A 19 -10.87 3.62 3.10
C SER A 19 -10.34 4.90 2.46
N ILE A 20 -10.09 5.94 3.26
CA ILE A 20 -9.61 7.26 2.82
C ILE A 20 -8.43 7.64 3.71
N TYR A 21 -7.38 8.16 3.09
CA TYR A 21 -6.15 8.61 3.74
C TYR A 21 -5.91 10.09 3.42
N ILE A 22 -5.58 10.87 4.45
CA ILE A 22 -5.31 12.31 4.33
C ILE A 22 -3.90 12.56 3.80
N LEU A 23 -3.66 13.79 3.33
CA LEU A 23 -2.36 14.17 2.80
C LEU A 23 -1.25 13.97 3.85
N ASN A 24 -0.15 13.34 3.44
CA ASN A 24 1.00 12.92 4.26
C ASN A 24 0.70 11.79 5.24
N GLU A 25 -0.46 11.13 5.17
CA GLU A 25 -0.72 9.91 5.93
C GLU A 25 0.02 8.73 5.31
N GLU A 26 0.75 7.98 6.15
CA GLU A 26 1.42 6.74 5.76
C GLU A 26 0.57 5.55 6.19
N THR A 27 0.44 4.56 5.31
CA THR A 27 -0.21 3.28 5.60
C THR A 27 0.67 2.11 5.18
N GLN A 28 0.50 0.98 5.85
CA GLN A 28 1.24 -0.24 5.56
C GLN A 28 0.41 -1.22 4.71
N TYR A 29 1.04 -1.76 3.67
CA TYR A 29 0.52 -2.90 2.93
C TYR A 29 1.31 -4.16 3.24
N ASN A 30 0.62 -5.30 3.17
CA ASN A 30 1.17 -6.62 3.45
C ASN A 30 1.01 -7.52 2.24
N CYS A 31 2.05 -8.29 1.93
CA CYS A 31 1.99 -9.34 0.92
C CYS A 31 1.35 -10.60 1.51
N LYS A 32 0.65 -11.34 0.66
CA LYS A 32 0.09 -12.65 1.02
C LYS A 32 1.22 -13.65 1.27
N PRO A 33 0.97 -14.72 2.05
CA PRO A 33 1.96 -15.77 2.26
C PRO A 33 2.49 -16.32 0.93
N GLY A 34 3.82 -16.40 0.81
CA GLY A 34 4.52 -16.84 -0.41
C GLY A 34 4.95 -15.71 -1.35
N TYR A 35 4.58 -14.46 -1.06
CA TYR A 35 4.99 -13.28 -1.82
C TYR A 35 5.79 -12.30 -0.95
N ALA A 36 6.63 -11.50 -1.59
CA ALA A 36 7.42 -10.47 -0.95
C ALA A 36 7.41 -9.16 -1.75
N THR A 37 7.71 -8.05 -1.09
CA THR A 37 7.99 -6.78 -1.76
C THR A 37 9.23 -6.92 -2.66
N ALA A 38 9.46 -5.94 -3.55
CA ALA A 38 10.67 -5.92 -4.36
C ALA A 38 11.98 -5.98 -3.53
N ASP A 39 11.93 -5.49 -2.28
CA ASP A 39 13.05 -5.53 -1.35
C ASP A 39 13.15 -6.84 -0.55
N GLY A 40 12.29 -7.83 -0.84
CA GLY A 40 12.27 -9.14 -0.19
C GLY A 40 11.58 -9.17 1.18
N ASN A 41 10.79 -8.15 1.52
CA ASN A 41 10.07 -8.07 2.80
C ASN A 41 8.63 -8.58 2.66
N SER A 42 8.00 -9.00 3.76
CA SER A 42 6.58 -9.39 3.75
C SER A 42 5.60 -8.22 3.70
N SER A 43 6.09 -6.98 3.86
CA SER A 43 5.27 -5.77 3.92
C SER A 43 6.08 -4.54 3.49
N GLY A 44 5.38 -3.46 3.16
CA GLY A 44 5.95 -2.16 2.84
C GLY A 44 5.00 -1.02 3.23
N SER A 45 5.43 0.22 3.08
CA SER A 45 4.60 1.40 3.34
C SER A 45 4.39 2.25 2.09
N ILE A 46 3.26 2.94 2.06
CA ILE A 46 2.93 3.96 1.06
C ILE A 46 2.36 5.18 1.76
N THR A 47 2.62 6.36 1.19
CA THR A 47 2.18 7.64 1.74
C THR A 47 1.20 8.29 0.78
N CYS A 48 0.11 8.84 1.28
CA CYS A 48 -0.79 9.64 0.48
C CYS A 48 -0.16 11.02 0.22
N LEU A 49 0.25 11.28 -1.01
CA LEU A 49 0.81 12.56 -1.44
C LEU A 49 -0.24 13.40 -2.18
N GLN A 50 0.13 14.63 -2.55
CA GLN A 50 -0.77 15.56 -3.24
C GLN A 50 -1.25 15.01 -4.59
N ASN A 51 -0.45 14.17 -5.25
CA ASN A 51 -0.72 13.58 -6.55
C ASN A 51 -1.19 12.10 -6.46
N GLY A 52 -1.58 11.62 -5.28
CA GLY A 52 -1.92 10.22 -5.04
C GLY A 52 -0.88 9.48 -4.20
N TRP A 53 -0.88 8.15 -4.26
CA TRP A 53 0.04 7.32 -3.48
C TRP A 53 1.51 7.50 -3.89
N SER A 54 2.43 7.45 -2.92
CA SER A 54 3.86 7.69 -3.12
C SER A 54 4.53 6.69 -4.06
N THR A 55 4.08 5.44 -4.03
CA THR A 55 4.53 4.37 -4.90
C THR A 55 3.41 3.35 -5.10
N GLN A 56 3.50 2.58 -6.18
CA GLN A 56 2.62 1.43 -6.41
C GLN A 56 3.15 0.25 -5.58
N PRO A 57 2.37 -0.28 -4.62
CA PRO A 57 2.73 -1.49 -3.89
C PRO A 57 2.84 -2.67 -4.84
N ILE A 58 3.93 -3.43 -4.71
CA ILE A 58 4.17 -4.66 -5.46
C ILE A 58 4.49 -5.81 -4.50
N CYS A 59 3.94 -6.97 -4.81
CA CYS A 59 4.21 -8.24 -4.15
C CYS A 59 4.48 -9.30 -5.24
N ILE A 60 5.69 -9.87 -5.24
CA ILE A 60 6.22 -10.82 -6.22
C ILE A 60 6.72 -12.11 -5.58
#